data_AF-A0A524HYF1-F1
#
_entry.id   AF-A0A524HYF1-F1
#
_cell.length_a   1.000
_cell.length_b   1.000
_cell.length_c   1.000
_cell.angle_alpha   90.00
_cell.angle_beta   90.00
_cell.angle_gamma   90.00
#
_symmetry.space_group_name_H-M   'P 1'
#
loop_
_entity.id
_entity.type
_entity.pdbx_description
1 polymer ?
#
loop_
_entity_poly.entity_id
_entity_poly.type
_entity_poly.pdbx_seq_one_letter_code
_entity_poly.pdbx_strand_id
1 'polypeptide(L)'
;MAVRIDAADAPTIDGNLSDPAWARAMPLADLRQKLPNVGAPATERTEVRVLYDENNLYVGIYAYDSVPGDIVLRSMERDGPLFLGDAVSVRLDPGQTRRNGYRFMVGASGGRSDTLFLNNTTGLDEWNRIWEARTSVVEDGWIAEYAIPFRILSYEAGQGDWGFDIRRIIGRKNEEVHWSSFNSNLVFADVSQFGSLSGIAGINQGIGLDVQLYGVSRIKRDWHIPGEDTGISFTGGGNAFYRITPSLTGTLTFNPDFSDAPLDPRQVNTTRFSLFFPETREFFLQDAGAFELAAAALPAGFRNARPIMGARFSRAIWASSTVNRC
;
A
#
# COMPACT_ATOMS: atom_id res chain seq x y z
N MET A 1 11.07 -3.88 -18.85
CA MET A 1 10.02 -3.26 -19.69
C MET A 1 8.70 -3.90 -19.32
N ALA A 2 7.65 -3.10 -19.14
CA ALA A 2 6.29 -3.62 -18.96
C ALA A 2 5.73 -4.07 -20.30
N VAL A 3 4.97 -5.16 -20.33
CA VAL A 3 4.34 -5.66 -21.57
C VAL A 3 2.86 -5.29 -21.58
N ARG A 4 2.43 -4.64 -22.66
CA ARG A 4 1.02 -4.28 -22.85
C ARG A 4 0.21 -5.52 -23.24
N ILE A 5 -0.97 -5.66 -22.65
CA ILE A 5 -1.99 -6.64 -23.01
C ILE A 5 -3.33 -5.94 -23.26
N ASP A 6 -4.24 -6.62 -23.97
CA ASP A 6 -5.63 -6.18 -24.07
C ASP A 6 -6.36 -6.51 -22.77
N ALA A 7 -7.33 -5.69 -22.38
CA ALA A 7 -8.09 -5.91 -21.14
C ALA A 7 -8.87 -7.24 -21.15
N ALA A 8 -9.22 -7.76 -22.33
CA ALA A 8 -9.84 -9.09 -22.48
C ALA A 8 -8.88 -10.25 -22.19
N ASP A 9 -7.57 -10.00 -22.25
CA ASP A 9 -6.50 -10.96 -21.95
C ASP A 9 -5.92 -10.73 -20.54
N ALA A 10 -6.59 -9.93 -19.69
CA ALA A 10 -6.12 -9.66 -18.34
C ALA A 10 -6.04 -10.96 -17.52
N PRO A 11 -4.92 -11.22 -16.81
CA PRO A 11 -4.79 -12.41 -16.01
C PRO A 11 -5.79 -12.39 -14.85
N THR A 12 -6.34 -13.57 -14.52
CA THR A 12 -7.13 -13.72 -13.31
C THR A 12 -6.20 -13.73 -12.10
N ILE A 13 -6.49 -12.89 -11.09
CA ILE A 13 -5.67 -12.82 -9.87
C ILE A 13 -6.13 -13.90 -8.88
N ASP A 14 -5.56 -15.10 -9.00
CA ASP A 14 -5.93 -16.29 -8.21
C ASP A 14 -4.74 -16.91 -7.44
N GLY A 15 -3.54 -16.34 -7.60
CA GLY A 15 -2.30 -16.80 -7.00
C GLY A 15 -1.56 -17.83 -7.87
N ASN A 16 -1.87 -17.92 -9.17
CA ASN A 16 -1.28 -18.91 -10.08
C ASN A 16 -0.84 -18.27 -11.42
N LEU A 17 0.47 -18.36 -11.71
CA LEU A 17 1.05 -17.81 -12.94
C LEU A 17 0.85 -18.66 -14.20
N SER A 18 -0.11 -19.60 -14.21
CA SER A 18 -0.41 -20.46 -15.36
C SER A 18 -1.19 -19.77 -16.49
N ASP A 19 -1.76 -18.58 -16.22
CA ASP A 19 -2.46 -17.79 -17.24
C ASP A 19 -1.53 -17.48 -18.44
N PRO A 20 -1.98 -17.70 -19.69
CA PRO A 20 -1.18 -17.43 -20.89
C PRO A 20 -0.67 -15.98 -21.00
N ALA A 21 -1.35 -15.00 -20.38
CA ALA A 21 -0.91 -13.61 -20.37
C ALA A 21 0.49 -13.46 -19.75
N TRP A 22 0.80 -14.22 -18.69
CA TRP A 22 2.10 -14.16 -18.02
C TRP A 22 3.27 -14.60 -18.90
N ALA A 23 3.03 -15.52 -19.85
CA ALA A 23 4.05 -15.97 -20.79
C ALA A 23 4.50 -14.86 -21.78
N ARG A 24 3.74 -13.77 -21.90
CA ARG A 24 4.07 -12.64 -22.80
C ARG A 24 5.20 -11.75 -22.24
N ALA A 25 5.41 -11.76 -20.91
CA ALA A 25 6.46 -10.98 -20.27
C ALA A 25 7.71 -11.81 -20.00
N MET A 26 8.86 -11.28 -20.41
CA MET A 26 10.16 -11.83 -19.98
C MET A 26 10.31 -11.60 -18.47
N PRO A 27 10.63 -12.64 -17.68
CA PRO A 27 10.81 -12.48 -16.26
C PRO A 27 12.04 -11.62 -15.96
N LEU A 28 11.83 -10.61 -15.14
CA LEU A 28 12.87 -9.90 -14.42
C LEU A 28 13.39 -10.80 -13.30
N ALA A 29 14.72 -10.86 -13.15
CA ALA A 29 15.38 -11.69 -12.15
C ALA A 29 16.54 -10.91 -11.49
N ASP A 30 17.49 -11.63 -10.90
CA ASP A 30 18.76 -11.10 -10.37
C ASP A 30 18.62 -10.06 -9.25
N LEU A 31 17.65 -10.28 -8.35
CA LEU A 31 17.56 -9.50 -7.13
C LEU A 31 18.85 -9.64 -6.31
N ARG A 32 19.27 -8.53 -5.70
CA ARG A 32 20.48 -8.42 -4.88
C ARG A 32 20.13 -8.19 -3.43
N GLN A 33 20.90 -8.79 -2.55
CA GLN A 33 20.77 -8.60 -1.12
C GLN A 33 21.02 -7.13 -0.77
N LYS A 34 20.06 -6.55 -0.07
CA LYS A 34 20.24 -5.35 0.75
C LYS A 34 20.73 -5.74 2.14
N LEU A 35 20.21 -6.84 2.66
CA LEU A 35 20.65 -7.47 3.90
C LEU A 35 20.76 -9.00 3.68
N PRO A 36 21.72 -9.69 4.35
CA PRO A 36 22.81 -9.12 5.14
C PRO A 36 24.02 -8.69 4.29
N ASN A 37 24.22 -9.31 3.13
CA ASN A 37 25.43 -9.11 2.31
C ASN A 37 25.14 -8.19 1.12
N VAL A 38 25.26 -6.89 1.33
CA VAL A 38 24.94 -5.84 0.35
C VAL A 38 25.51 -6.13 -1.05
N GLY A 39 24.64 -6.17 -2.06
CA GLY A 39 24.98 -6.40 -3.47
C GLY A 39 25.22 -7.86 -3.86
N ALA A 40 25.28 -8.79 -2.91
CA ALA A 40 25.38 -10.22 -3.22
C ALA A 40 24.11 -10.71 -3.93
N PRO A 41 24.18 -11.76 -4.77
CA PRO A 41 22.98 -12.39 -5.32
C PRO A 41 22.01 -12.85 -4.22
N ALA A 42 20.70 -12.74 -4.46
CA ALA A 42 19.69 -13.33 -3.58
C ALA A 42 19.96 -14.83 -3.37
N THR A 43 19.80 -15.33 -2.14
CA THR A 43 19.98 -16.75 -1.84
C THR A 43 18.79 -17.60 -2.26
N GLU A 44 17.63 -16.95 -2.48
CA GLU A 44 16.43 -17.58 -3.01
C GLU A 44 16.02 -16.89 -4.32
N ARG A 45 15.88 -17.68 -5.37
CA ARG A 45 15.56 -17.17 -6.71
C ARG A 45 14.18 -16.49 -6.69
N THR A 46 14.06 -15.37 -7.37
CA THR A 46 12.79 -14.67 -7.53
C THR A 46 12.65 -14.22 -8.98
N GLU A 47 11.51 -14.54 -9.59
CA GLU A 47 11.14 -14.07 -10.92
C GLU A 47 9.96 -13.12 -10.84
N VAL A 48 10.02 -12.04 -11.62
CA VAL A 48 8.97 -11.01 -11.63
C VAL A 48 8.54 -10.74 -13.06
N ARG A 49 7.25 -10.81 -13.35
CA ARG A 49 6.65 -10.49 -14.63
C ARG A 49 5.76 -9.27 -14.46
N VAL A 50 5.83 -8.33 -15.40
CA VAL A 50 5.07 -7.08 -15.35
C VAL A 50 4.27 -6.93 -16.64
N LEU A 51 2.95 -6.95 -16.51
CA LEU A 51 2.00 -6.72 -17.58
C LEU A 51 1.18 -5.46 -17.27
N TYR A 52 0.55 -4.88 -18.27
CA TYR A 52 -0.42 -3.82 -18.05
C TYR A 52 -1.46 -3.75 -19.16
N ASP A 53 -2.69 -3.38 -18.81
CA ASP A 53 -3.72 -3.01 -19.78
C ASP A 53 -4.01 -1.49 -19.70
N GLU A 54 -5.14 -1.02 -20.19
CA GLU A 54 -5.51 0.39 -20.10
C GLU A 54 -5.85 0.87 -18.67
N ASN A 55 -6.21 -0.03 -17.75
CA ASN A 55 -6.78 0.27 -16.44
C ASN A 55 -5.89 -0.14 -15.26
N ASN A 56 -5.09 -1.21 -15.41
CA ASN A 56 -4.34 -1.83 -14.32
C ASN A 56 -2.89 -2.16 -14.72
N LEU A 57 -2.02 -2.07 -13.72
CA LEU A 57 -0.71 -2.71 -13.71
C LEU A 57 -0.82 -4.08 -13.05
N TYR A 58 -0.35 -5.12 -13.72
CA TYR A 58 -0.31 -6.48 -13.18
C TYR A 58 1.14 -6.88 -12.89
N VAL A 59 1.36 -7.47 -11.72
CA VAL A 59 2.68 -7.97 -11.34
C VAL A 59 2.54 -9.41 -10.84
N GLY A 60 3.23 -10.33 -11.50
CA GLY A 60 3.30 -11.73 -11.13
C GLY A 60 4.68 -12.05 -10.58
N ILE A 61 4.76 -12.59 -9.38
CA ILE A 61 6.01 -12.90 -8.69
C ILE A 61 6.05 -14.37 -8.35
N TYR A 62 7.09 -15.06 -8.83
CA TYR A 62 7.43 -16.40 -8.39
C TYR A 62 8.61 -16.31 -7.42
N ALA A 63 8.36 -16.58 -6.16
CA ALA A 63 9.34 -16.55 -5.08
C ALA A 63 9.74 -17.98 -4.73
N TYR A 64 10.76 -18.51 -5.40
CA TYR A 64 11.30 -19.84 -5.09
C TYR A 64 11.83 -19.86 -3.66
N ASP A 65 11.75 -21.00 -3.01
CA ASP A 65 12.37 -21.25 -1.71
C ASP A 65 12.98 -22.65 -1.68
N SER A 66 14.25 -22.77 -1.30
CA SER A 66 14.94 -24.06 -1.18
C SER A 66 14.37 -24.99 -0.09
N VAL A 67 13.62 -24.44 0.86
CA VAL A 67 12.94 -25.19 1.93
C VAL A 67 11.51 -24.67 2.10
N PRO A 68 10.58 -24.99 1.19
CA PRO A 68 9.21 -24.43 1.18
C PRO A 68 8.40 -24.70 2.45
N GLY A 69 8.70 -25.80 3.15
CA GLY A 69 8.09 -26.11 4.45
C GLY A 69 8.44 -25.12 5.56
N ASP A 70 9.49 -24.32 5.39
CA ASP A 70 9.97 -23.32 6.36
C ASP A 70 9.56 -21.88 5.99
N ILE A 71 8.72 -21.70 4.97
CA ILE A 71 8.18 -20.38 4.60
C ILE A 71 7.41 -19.79 5.80
N VAL A 72 7.79 -18.59 6.23
CA VAL A 72 7.24 -17.99 7.45
C VAL A 72 5.92 -17.29 7.17
N LEU A 73 4.81 -17.97 7.46
CA LEU A 73 3.45 -17.44 7.36
C LEU A 73 3.04 -16.77 8.67
N ARG A 74 2.99 -15.43 8.72
CA ARG A 74 2.78 -14.69 9.99
C ARG A 74 1.50 -13.89 10.13
N SER A 75 0.97 -13.31 9.06
CA SER A 75 -0.25 -12.51 9.15
C SER A 75 -1.08 -12.58 7.87
N MET A 76 -2.38 -12.81 8.04
CA MET A 76 -3.38 -12.65 6.98
C MET A 76 -4.13 -11.33 7.11
N GLU A 77 -3.87 -10.57 8.19
CA GLU A 77 -4.50 -9.29 8.46
C GLU A 77 -3.99 -8.24 7.49
N ARG A 78 -4.91 -7.40 7.00
CA ARG A 78 -4.54 -6.22 6.24
C ARG A 78 -3.84 -5.22 7.16
N ASP A 79 -2.72 -4.67 6.69
CA ASP A 79 -1.85 -3.76 7.46
C ASP A 79 -1.21 -4.41 8.70
N GLY A 80 -1.21 -5.75 8.76
CA GLY A 80 -0.51 -6.53 9.78
C GLY A 80 1.02 -6.52 9.64
N PRO A 81 1.76 -7.14 10.56
CA PRO A 81 3.22 -7.10 10.59
C PRO A 81 3.85 -8.05 9.57
N LEU A 82 3.59 -7.83 8.27
CA LEU A 82 4.05 -8.67 7.15
C LEU A 82 5.58 -8.79 7.08
N PHE A 83 6.30 -7.79 7.59
CA PHE A 83 7.77 -7.78 7.64
C PHE A 83 8.38 -8.83 8.58
N LEU A 84 7.56 -9.46 9.44
CA LEU A 84 8.03 -10.54 10.31
C LEU A 84 8.01 -11.91 9.60
N GLY A 85 7.39 -12.03 8.43
CA GLY A 85 7.31 -13.27 7.65
C GLY A 85 7.96 -13.15 6.28
N ASP A 86 7.64 -14.12 5.43
CA ASP A 86 7.98 -14.08 4.01
C ASP A 86 7.01 -13.15 3.28
N ALA A 87 7.57 -12.17 2.57
CA ALA A 87 6.76 -11.15 1.93
C ALA A 87 7.45 -10.53 0.71
N VAL A 88 6.64 -10.06 -0.24
CA VAL A 88 7.09 -9.34 -1.43
C VAL A 88 6.42 -7.97 -1.50
N SER A 89 7.12 -6.98 -2.03
CA SER A 89 6.59 -5.63 -2.25
C SER A 89 6.88 -5.14 -3.65
N VAL A 90 5.82 -4.68 -4.32
CA VAL A 90 5.89 -3.88 -5.55
C VAL A 90 6.00 -2.42 -5.14
N ARG A 91 7.03 -1.73 -5.62
CA ARG A 91 7.27 -0.32 -5.31
C ARG A 91 7.33 0.52 -6.58
N LEU A 92 6.59 1.62 -6.60
CA LEU A 92 6.34 2.43 -7.79
C LEU A 92 6.62 3.92 -7.50
N ASP A 93 7.21 4.62 -8.47
CA ASP A 93 7.29 6.08 -8.55
C ASP A 93 6.89 6.50 -9.97
N PRO A 94 5.57 6.50 -10.27
CA PRO A 94 5.07 6.74 -11.63
C PRO A 94 5.49 8.10 -12.22
N GLY A 95 5.62 9.11 -11.36
CA GLY A 95 6.05 10.45 -11.76
C GLY A 95 7.57 10.62 -11.86
N GLN A 96 8.37 9.59 -11.58
CA GLN A 96 9.84 9.67 -11.46
C GLN A 96 10.33 10.81 -10.57
N THR A 97 9.59 11.12 -9.51
CA THR A 97 9.94 12.19 -8.60
C THR A 97 11.22 11.89 -7.83
N ARG A 98 11.62 10.61 -7.74
CA ARG A 98 12.73 10.08 -6.94
C ARG A 98 12.61 10.43 -5.45
N ARG A 99 11.39 10.78 -5.02
CA ARG A 99 11.08 11.31 -3.70
C ARG A 99 9.81 10.69 -3.14
N ASN A 100 8.75 10.66 -3.94
CA ASN A 100 7.46 10.13 -3.56
C ASN A 100 7.19 8.86 -4.35
N GLY A 101 6.48 7.92 -3.74
CA GLY A 101 6.18 6.65 -4.38
C GLY A 101 5.15 5.86 -3.60
N TYR A 102 4.87 4.65 -4.07
CA TYR A 102 3.87 3.76 -3.51
C TYR A 102 4.52 2.41 -3.23
N ARG A 103 4.06 1.74 -2.18
CA ARG A 103 4.39 0.34 -1.89
C ARG A 103 3.11 -0.46 -1.77
N PHE A 104 3.08 -1.61 -2.43
CA PHE A 104 2.05 -2.64 -2.28
C PHE A 104 2.75 -3.92 -1.83
N MET A 105 2.51 -4.35 -0.60
CA MET A 105 3.18 -5.50 0.01
C MET A 105 2.17 -6.62 0.27
N VAL A 106 2.57 -7.86 -0.02
CA VAL A 106 1.82 -9.05 0.40
C VAL A 106 2.76 -10.02 1.09
N GLY A 107 2.26 -10.67 2.15
CA GLY A 107 2.91 -11.82 2.76
C GLY A 107 2.54 -13.10 2.01
N ALA A 108 3.37 -14.15 2.12
CA ALA A 108 3.07 -15.48 1.57
C ALA A 108 1.75 -16.05 2.10
N SER A 109 1.32 -15.62 3.29
CA SER A 109 0.03 -15.93 3.91
C SER A 109 -1.18 -15.19 3.31
N GLY A 110 -0.97 -14.25 2.39
CA GLY A 110 -2.03 -13.49 1.72
C GLY A 110 -2.45 -12.19 2.41
N GLY A 111 -1.87 -11.87 3.58
CA GLY A 111 -2.01 -10.56 4.21
C GLY A 111 -1.39 -9.48 3.32
N ARG A 112 -1.97 -8.27 3.35
CA ARG A 112 -1.63 -7.18 2.42
C ARG A 112 -1.44 -5.88 3.16
N SER A 113 -0.57 -5.01 2.67
CA SER A 113 -0.45 -3.65 3.18
C SER A 113 -0.05 -2.69 2.07
N ASP A 114 -0.46 -1.44 2.17
CA ASP A 114 -0.06 -0.38 1.26
C ASP A 114 0.58 0.79 2.02
N THR A 115 1.36 1.60 1.30
CA THR A 115 2.10 2.72 1.89
C THR A 115 2.36 3.79 0.86
N LEU A 116 2.12 5.04 1.24
CA LEU A 116 2.59 6.20 0.48
C LEU A 116 3.98 6.60 0.99
N PHE A 117 4.99 6.54 0.13
CA PHE A 117 6.32 7.07 0.41
C PHE A 117 6.38 8.55 0.12
N LEU A 118 6.93 9.30 1.07
CA LEU A 118 7.11 10.74 1.01
C LEU A 118 8.56 11.13 1.28
N ASN A 119 9.05 12.09 0.50
CA ASN A 119 10.33 12.74 0.73
C ASN A 119 11.50 11.76 0.92
N ASN A 120 11.44 10.61 0.23
CA ASN A 120 12.42 9.53 0.24
C ASN A 120 12.74 8.93 1.63
N THR A 121 11.97 9.28 2.67
CA THR A 121 12.32 8.99 4.07
C THR A 121 11.16 8.48 4.90
N THR A 122 9.95 8.93 4.60
CA THR A 122 8.76 8.63 5.39
C THR A 122 7.82 7.72 4.61
N GLY A 123 7.26 6.69 5.26
CA GLY A 123 6.10 5.96 4.77
C GLY A 123 4.87 6.37 5.58
N LEU A 124 3.75 6.60 4.90
CA LEU A 124 2.42 6.71 5.50
C LEU A 124 1.70 5.39 5.23
N ASP A 125 1.71 4.52 6.23
CA ASP A 125 1.05 3.21 6.17
C ASP A 125 -0.49 3.35 6.31
N GLU A 126 -0.95 4.51 6.76
CA GLU A 126 -2.37 4.84 6.84
C GLU A 126 -2.99 5.13 5.45
N TRP A 127 -2.15 5.33 4.42
CA TRP A 127 -2.63 5.52 3.05
C TRP A 127 -3.19 4.22 2.51
N ASN A 128 -4.52 4.15 2.43
CA ASN A 128 -5.26 2.91 2.24
C ASN A 128 -6.05 2.92 0.92
N ARG A 129 -5.73 2.01 -0.01
CA ARG A 129 -6.39 1.95 -1.34
C ARG A 129 -6.93 0.57 -1.67
N ILE A 130 -7.89 0.54 -2.60
CA ILE A 130 -8.44 -0.71 -3.13
C ILE A 130 -7.57 -1.20 -4.30
N TRP A 131 -6.92 -2.33 -4.09
CA TRP A 131 -6.17 -3.09 -5.09
C TRP A 131 -6.32 -4.59 -4.78
N GLU A 132 -6.05 -5.43 -5.78
CA GLU A 132 -6.19 -6.87 -5.64
C GLU A 132 -4.83 -7.57 -5.60
N ALA A 133 -4.71 -8.57 -4.73
CA ALA A 133 -3.66 -9.56 -4.82
C ALA A 133 -4.09 -10.93 -4.31
N ARG A 134 -3.40 -11.97 -4.75
CA ARG A 134 -3.52 -13.34 -4.24
C ARG A 134 -2.14 -13.98 -4.12
N THR A 135 -2.02 -14.88 -3.17
CA THR A 135 -0.79 -15.65 -2.96
C THR A 135 -1.13 -17.13 -2.82
N SER A 136 -0.22 -17.99 -3.27
CA SER A 136 -0.31 -19.43 -3.10
C SER A 136 1.06 -20.01 -2.80
N VAL A 137 1.13 -20.88 -1.79
CA VAL A 137 2.33 -21.69 -1.54
C VAL A 137 2.33 -22.87 -2.52
N VAL A 138 3.45 -23.14 -3.15
CA VAL A 138 3.65 -24.19 -4.15
C VAL A 138 4.82 -25.10 -3.72
N GLU A 139 5.09 -26.15 -4.49
CA GLU A 139 6.03 -27.21 -4.09
C GLU A 139 7.47 -26.70 -3.87
N ASP A 140 7.91 -25.69 -4.60
CA ASP A 140 9.28 -25.15 -4.63
C ASP A 140 9.35 -23.66 -4.25
N GLY A 141 8.31 -23.13 -3.60
CA GLY A 141 8.24 -21.73 -3.18
C GLY A 141 6.83 -21.22 -2.99
N TRP A 142 6.59 -19.97 -3.41
CA TRP A 142 5.26 -19.37 -3.41
C TRP A 142 5.11 -18.33 -4.51
N ILE A 143 3.86 -18.07 -4.87
CA ILE A 143 3.46 -17.15 -5.93
C ILE A 143 2.71 -15.97 -5.30
N ALA A 144 2.92 -14.78 -5.85
CA ALA A 144 2.11 -13.60 -5.60
C ALA A 144 1.67 -12.96 -6.92
N GLU A 145 0.39 -12.62 -7.01
CA GLU A 145 -0.18 -11.88 -8.13
C GLU A 145 -0.80 -10.58 -7.62
N TYR A 146 -0.63 -9.50 -8.38
CA TYR A 146 -1.12 -8.16 -8.07
C TYR A 146 -1.91 -7.62 -9.27
N ALA A 147 -3.02 -6.94 -9.00
CA ALA A 147 -3.67 -6.01 -9.92
C ALA A 147 -3.79 -4.64 -9.22
N ILE A 148 -3.05 -3.66 -9.73
CA ILE A 148 -2.95 -2.31 -9.18
C ILE A 148 -3.64 -1.33 -10.16
N PRO A 149 -4.81 -0.77 -9.82
CA PRO A 149 -5.51 0.15 -10.69
C PRO A 149 -4.74 1.46 -10.90
N PHE A 150 -4.66 1.96 -12.13
CA PHE A 150 -4.00 3.24 -12.39
C PHE A 150 -4.72 4.43 -11.75
N ARG A 151 -6.04 4.34 -11.55
CA ARG A 151 -6.84 5.39 -10.90
C ARG A 151 -6.37 5.71 -9.46
N ILE A 152 -5.76 4.76 -8.75
CA ILE A 152 -5.28 4.98 -7.37
C ILE A 152 -3.89 5.61 -7.32
N LEU A 153 -3.15 5.63 -8.44
CA LEU A 153 -1.79 6.16 -8.53
C LEU A 153 -1.78 7.57 -9.15
N SER A 154 -0.98 8.48 -8.61
CA SER A 154 -0.75 9.80 -9.23
C SER A 154 0.39 9.70 -10.25
N TYR A 155 0.10 10.09 -11.49
CA TYR A 155 1.06 10.12 -12.60
C TYR A 155 0.64 11.18 -13.63
N GLU A 156 1.62 11.65 -14.40
CA GLU A 156 1.41 12.58 -15.51
C GLU A 156 1.07 11.81 -16.80
N ALA A 157 0.07 12.29 -17.54
CA ALA A 157 -0.29 11.67 -18.82
C ALA A 157 0.88 11.78 -19.81
N GLY A 158 1.23 10.67 -20.47
CA GLY A 158 2.36 10.60 -21.39
C GLY A 158 3.71 10.27 -20.74
N GLN A 159 3.80 10.21 -19.41
CA GLN A 159 4.98 9.69 -18.71
C GLN A 159 5.02 8.17 -18.81
N GLY A 160 5.85 7.64 -19.72
CA GLY A 160 5.91 6.21 -20.01
C GLY A 160 7.00 5.40 -19.32
N ASP A 161 7.91 6.10 -18.63
CA ASP A 161 8.93 5.48 -17.79
C ASP A 161 8.60 5.73 -16.33
N TRP A 162 8.46 4.69 -15.53
CA TRP A 162 8.13 4.78 -14.10
C TRP A 162 9.30 4.33 -13.25
N GLY A 163 9.48 4.93 -12.08
CA GLY A 163 10.35 4.35 -11.05
C GLY A 163 9.75 3.02 -10.58
N PHE A 164 10.56 1.97 -10.53
CA PHE A 164 10.11 0.63 -10.17
C PHE A 164 11.16 -0.10 -9.34
N ASP A 165 10.71 -0.81 -8.32
CA ASP A 165 11.55 -1.77 -7.60
C ASP A 165 10.71 -2.90 -6.99
N ILE A 166 11.36 -4.04 -6.81
CA ILE A 166 10.82 -5.20 -6.13
C ILE A 166 11.61 -5.40 -4.85
N ARG A 167 10.91 -5.67 -3.75
CA ARG A 167 11.52 -6.08 -2.48
C ARG A 167 10.99 -7.46 -2.12
N ARG A 168 11.86 -8.34 -1.64
CA ARG A 168 11.46 -9.59 -0.99
C ARG A 168 12.14 -9.69 0.37
N ILE A 169 11.39 -10.09 1.38
CA ILE A 169 11.88 -10.50 2.69
C ILE A 169 11.79 -12.03 2.75
N ILE A 170 12.89 -12.68 3.13
CA ILE A 170 12.95 -14.11 3.41
C ILE A 170 13.10 -14.23 4.93
N GLY A 171 11.97 -14.45 5.62
CA GLY A 171 11.87 -14.26 7.07
C GLY A 171 12.83 -15.16 7.84
N ARG A 172 12.94 -16.43 7.45
CA ARG A 172 13.80 -17.43 8.11
C ARG A 172 15.30 -17.14 7.99
N LYS A 173 15.73 -16.42 6.95
CA LYS A 173 17.14 -16.08 6.72
C LYS A 173 17.50 -14.69 7.21
N ASN A 174 16.51 -13.89 7.65
CA ASN A 174 16.65 -12.46 7.89
C ASN A 174 17.33 -11.76 6.68
N GLU A 175 16.92 -12.17 5.48
CA GLU A 175 17.47 -11.69 4.22
C GLU A 175 16.46 -10.79 3.53
N GLU A 176 16.95 -9.66 3.02
CA GLU A 176 16.16 -8.69 2.28
C GLU A 176 16.83 -8.47 0.93
N VAL A 177 16.09 -8.70 -0.16
CA VAL A 177 16.62 -8.59 -1.52
C VAL A 177 15.79 -7.62 -2.34
N HIS A 178 16.47 -6.84 -3.17
CA HIS A 178 15.91 -5.77 -3.98
C HIS A 178 16.32 -5.95 -5.43
N TRP A 179 15.48 -5.52 -6.37
CA TRP A 179 15.90 -5.50 -7.77
C TRP A 179 16.88 -4.35 -8.05
N SER A 180 16.59 -3.14 -7.56
CA SER A 180 17.42 -1.95 -7.79
C SER A 180 17.92 -1.27 -6.50
N SER A 181 17.09 -1.10 -5.47
CA SER A 181 17.44 -0.30 -4.28
C SER A 181 18.14 -1.09 -3.17
N PHE A 182 19.20 -1.82 -3.49
CA PHE A 182 19.95 -2.64 -2.52
C PHE A 182 21.05 -1.87 -1.75
N ASN A 183 21.14 -0.54 -1.88
CA ASN A 183 22.11 0.26 -1.12
C ASN A 183 21.73 0.32 0.37
N SER A 184 22.49 -0.33 1.24
CA SER A 184 22.22 -0.41 2.68
C SER A 184 22.43 0.90 3.44
N ASN A 185 23.11 1.90 2.85
CA ASN A 185 23.28 3.21 3.49
C ASN A 185 22.01 4.07 3.42
N LEU A 186 21.09 3.70 2.53
CA LEU A 186 19.78 4.30 2.43
C LEU A 186 18.82 3.41 3.22
N VAL A 187 18.20 4.03 4.21
CA VAL A 187 17.29 3.37 5.15
C VAL A 187 15.88 3.85 4.80
N PHE A 188 14.90 2.95 4.88
CA PHE A 188 13.48 3.19 4.60
C PHE A 188 13.07 3.10 3.12
N ALA A 189 12.43 4.15 2.58
CA ALA A 189 11.65 4.09 1.34
C ALA A 189 12.52 3.95 0.08
N ASP A 190 13.68 4.61 0.06
CA ASP A 190 14.72 4.58 -0.99
C ASP A 190 14.22 4.73 -2.43
N VAL A 191 13.16 5.52 -2.61
CA VAL A 191 12.56 5.88 -3.89
C VAL A 191 13.61 6.42 -4.89
N SER A 192 14.63 7.11 -4.39
CA SER A 192 15.71 7.64 -5.23
C SER A 192 16.48 6.56 -5.99
N GLN A 193 16.52 5.32 -5.48
CA GLN A 193 17.24 4.18 -6.06
C GLN A 193 16.35 3.25 -6.89
N PHE A 194 15.10 3.61 -7.16
CA PHE A 194 14.23 2.77 -7.99
C PHE A 194 14.80 2.64 -9.41
N GLY A 195 14.68 1.46 -10.03
CA GLY A 195 15.02 1.27 -11.42
C GLY A 195 13.99 1.93 -12.33
N SER A 196 14.13 1.77 -13.64
CA SER A 196 13.16 2.28 -14.62
C SER A 196 12.32 1.13 -15.19
N LEU A 197 11.01 1.22 -15.05
CA LEU A 197 10.03 0.42 -15.77
C LEU A 197 9.51 1.23 -16.94
N SER A 198 10.07 0.94 -18.12
CA SER A 198 9.71 1.58 -19.38
C SER A 198 8.64 0.81 -20.14
N GLY A 199 7.99 1.51 -21.07
CA GLY A 199 7.03 0.95 -22.01
C GLY A 199 5.57 1.14 -21.62
N ILE A 200 5.28 1.88 -20.56
CA ILE A 200 3.91 2.16 -20.14
C ILE A 200 3.35 3.27 -21.04
N ALA A 201 2.30 2.96 -21.80
CA ALA A 201 1.67 3.93 -22.70
C ALA A 201 0.22 3.55 -22.95
N GLY A 202 -0.62 4.56 -23.24
CA GLY A 202 -2.04 4.35 -23.53
C GLY A 202 -2.85 3.91 -22.30
N ILE A 203 -2.44 4.35 -21.12
CA ILE A 203 -3.13 4.09 -19.85
C ILE A 203 -4.19 5.17 -19.58
N ASN A 204 -5.27 4.77 -18.93
CA ASN A 204 -6.42 5.62 -18.65
C ASN A 204 -6.61 5.79 -17.13
N GLN A 205 -6.48 7.02 -16.65
CA GLN A 205 -6.79 7.35 -15.25
C GLN A 205 -8.30 7.54 -15.02
N GLY A 206 -9.10 7.50 -16.09
CA GLY A 206 -10.51 7.84 -16.11
C GLY A 206 -10.75 9.28 -15.70
N ILE A 207 -11.88 9.52 -15.04
CA ILE A 207 -12.19 10.81 -14.40
C ILE A 207 -11.44 11.01 -13.07
N GLY A 208 -10.51 10.11 -12.70
CA GLY A 208 -9.78 10.19 -11.44
C GLY A 208 -10.65 10.04 -10.18
N LEU A 209 -11.83 9.42 -10.31
CA LEU A 209 -12.74 9.14 -9.19
C LEU A 209 -12.45 7.74 -8.60
N ASP A 210 -12.14 7.69 -7.31
CA ASP A 210 -12.00 6.47 -6.52
C ASP A 210 -13.01 6.49 -5.38
N VAL A 211 -13.91 5.50 -5.33
CA VAL A 211 -15.00 5.43 -4.34
C VAL A 211 -14.83 4.17 -3.52
N GLN A 212 -14.83 4.35 -2.21
CA GLN A 212 -14.73 3.30 -1.22
C GLN A 212 -16.00 3.34 -0.36
N LEU A 213 -16.68 2.20 -0.22
CA LEU A 213 -17.87 2.06 0.61
C LEU A 213 -17.61 0.97 1.64
N TYR A 214 -18.01 1.20 2.89
CA TYR A 214 -17.86 0.22 3.96
C TYR A 214 -19.14 0.12 4.79
N GLY A 215 -19.36 -1.04 5.41
CA GLY A 215 -20.53 -1.32 6.23
C GLY A 215 -20.25 -2.41 7.26
N VAL A 216 -20.71 -2.17 8.49
CA VAL A 216 -20.56 -3.06 9.63
C VAL A 216 -21.94 -3.37 10.19
N SER A 217 -22.24 -4.66 10.36
CA SER A 217 -23.42 -5.14 11.09
C SER A 217 -22.97 -5.69 12.43
N ARG A 218 -23.54 -5.17 13.52
CA ARG A 218 -23.29 -5.69 14.88
C ARG A 218 -24.57 -6.33 15.41
N ILE A 219 -24.44 -7.56 15.87
CA ILE A 219 -25.51 -8.29 16.55
C ILE A 219 -25.14 -8.33 18.03
N LYS A 220 -25.88 -7.60 18.86
CA LYS A 220 -25.74 -7.64 20.30
C LYS A 220 -26.82 -8.57 20.87
N ARG A 221 -26.39 -9.59 21.60
CA ARG A 221 -27.28 -10.49 22.34
C ARG A 221 -26.90 -10.47 23.80
N ASP A 222 -27.80 -9.97 24.64
CA ASP A 222 -27.64 -10.04 26.08
C ASP A 222 -28.27 -11.34 26.60
N TRP A 223 -27.49 -12.13 27.31
CA TRP A 223 -27.90 -13.44 27.81
C TRP A 223 -28.33 -13.41 29.29
N HIS A 224 -28.17 -12.26 29.96
CA HIS A 224 -28.50 -12.10 31.38
C HIS A 224 -29.95 -11.65 31.64
N ILE A 225 -30.68 -11.24 30.60
CA ILE A 225 -32.06 -10.76 30.70
C ILE A 225 -32.96 -11.62 29.81
N PRO A 226 -33.78 -12.53 30.40
CA PRO A 226 -34.75 -13.29 29.63
C PRO A 226 -35.76 -12.36 28.95
N GLY A 227 -35.77 -12.32 27.61
CA GLY A 227 -36.73 -11.56 26.82
C GLY A 227 -36.24 -10.22 26.25
N GLU A 228 -34.96 -9.86 26.39
CA GLU A 228 -34.40 -8.73 25.64
C GLU A 228 -34.18 -9.10 24.17
N ASP A 229 -34.73 -8.29 23.27
CA ASP A 229 -34.64 -8.49 21.83
C ASP A 229 -33.19 -8.44 21.35
N THR A 230 -32.88 -9.29 20.37
CA THR A 230 -31.57 -9.26 19.68
C THR A 230 -31.43 -7.92 18.96
N GLY A 231 -30.53 -7.08 19.43
CA GLY A 231 -30.25 -5.78 18.82
C GLY A 231 -29.34 -5.95 17.61
N ILE A 232 -29.87 -5.72 16.40
CA ILE A 232 -29.07 -5.63 15.18
C ILE A 232 -28.86 -4.14 14.87
N SER A 233 -27.61 -3.69 14.86
CA SER A 233 -27.26 -2.33 14.41
C SER A 233 -26.43 -2.39 13.15
N PHE A 234 -26.78 -1.57 12.16
CA PHE A 234 -26.01 -1.39 10.94
C PHE A 234 -25.39 0.00 10.92
N THR A 235 -24.11 0.07 10.57
CA THR A 235 -23.39 1.32 10.34
C THR A 235 -22.72 1.22 8.99
N GLY A 236 -22.83 2.24 8.14
CA GLY A 236 -22.14 2.28 6.86
C GLY A 236 -21.60 3.67 6.57
N GLY A 237 -20.52 3.73 5.83
CA GLY A 237 -19.87 4.97 5.43
C GLY A 237 -19.13 4.80 4.12
N GLY A 238 -18.42 5.84 3.70
CA GLY A 238 -17.64 5.78 2.49
C GLY A 238 -16.79 7.01 2.24
N ASN A 239 -15.78 6.83 1.41
CA ASN A 239 -14.86 7.84 0.95
C ASN A 239 -14.94 7.96 -0.57
N ALA A 240 -14.91 9.18 -1.09
CA ALA A 240 -14.77 9.47 -2.50
C ALA A 240 -13.58 10.40 -2.70
N PHE A 241 -12.66 9.99 -3.55
CA PHE A 241 -11.48 10.76 -3.93
C PHE A 241 -11.63 11.15 -5.40
N TYR A 242 -11.50 12.43 -5.70
CA TYR A 242 -11.60 12.95 -7.06
C TYR A 242 -10.34 13.72 -7.42
N ARG A 243 -9.63 13.26 -8.44
CA ARG A 243 -8.40 13.92 -8.91
C ARG A 243 -8.72 15.08 -9.83
N ILE A 244 -8.48 16.29 -9.36
CA ILE A 244 -8.73 17.53 -10.10
C ILE A 244 -7.55 17.82 -11.04
N THR A 245 -6.33 17.65 -10.54
CA THR A 245 -5.08 17.66 -11.32
C THR A 245 -4.15 16.54 -10.83
N PRO A 246 -3.08 16.16 -11.56
CA PRO A 246 -2.13 15.15 -11.08
C PRO A 246 -1.51 15.44 -9.71
N SER A 247 -1.51 16.72 -9.31
CA SER A 247 -1.00 17.21 -8.03
C SER A 247 -2.08 17.66 -7.03
N LEU A 248 -3.37 17.54 -7.38
CA LEU A 248 -4.50 17.97 -6.54
C LEU A 248 -5.64 16.95 -6.55
N THR A 249 -5.85 16.30 -5.41
CA THR A 249 -6.99 15.42 -5.16
C THR A 249 -7.97 16.05 -4.16
N GLY A 250 -9.24 16.13 -4.51
CA GLY A 250 -10.32 16.42 -3.57
C GLY A 250 -10.80 15.14 -2.88
N THR A 251 -11.11 15.22 -1.58
CA THR A 251 -11.66 14.08 -0.83
C THR A 251 -12.99 14.45 -0.18
N LEU A 252 -13.96 13.55 -0.26
CA LEU A 252 -15.26 13.62 0.39
C LEU A 252 -15.46 12.35 1.23
N THR A 253 -15.78 12.50 2.51
CA THR A 253 -16.10 11.38 3.40
C THR A 253 -17.54 11.48 3.87
N PHE A 254 -18.30 10.40 3.76
CA PHE A 254 -19.67 10.27 4.24
C PHE A 254 -19.72 9.30 5.42
N ASN A 255 -20.34 9.74 6.52
CA ASN A 255 -20.41 9.01 7.79
C ASN A 255 -19.05 8.45 8.25
N PRO A 256 -18.07 9.34 8.55
CA PRO A 256 -16.75 8.92 9.01
C PRO A 256 -16.89 8.08 10.27
N ASP A 257 -16.37 6.85 10.23
CA ASP A 257 -16.35 5.99 11.41
C ASP A 257 -15.15 6.37 12.28
N PHE A 258 -15.40 7.04 13.40
CA PHE A 258 -14.38 7.38 14.40
C PHE A 258 -14.19 6.28 15.44
N SER A 259 -14.92 5.16 15.35
CA SER A 259 -14.85 4.05 16.31
C SER A 259 -13.51 3.33 16.28
N ASP A 260 -12.84 3.34 15.12
CA ASP A 260 -11.53 2.71 14.88
C ASP A 260 -10.38 3.72 14.90
N ALA A 261 -10.64 4.99 15.23
CA ALA A 261 -9.56 5.90 15.59
C ALA A 261 -8.91 5.34 16.86
N PRO A 262 -7.59 5.03 16.86
CA PRO A 262 -6.92 4.59 18.06
C PRO A 262 -7.24 5.57 19.18
N LEU A 263 -7.76 5.09 20.31
CA LEU A 263 -7.88 5.92 21.51
C LEU A 263 -6.52 6.60 21.70
N ASP A 264 -6.50 7.93 21.75
CA ASP A 264 -5.26 8.70 21.98
C ASP A 264 -4.50 7.98 23.08
N PRO A 265 -3.35 7.34 22.80
CA PRO A 265 -2.61 6.67 23.84
C PRO A 265 -2.38 7.72 24.91
N ARG A 266 -2.81 7.45 26.14
CA ARG A 266 -2.59 8.34 27.29
C ARG A 266 -1.08 8.44 27.51
N GLN A 267 -0.44 9.31 26.75
CA GLN A 267 0.97 9.60 26.86
C GLN A 267 1.10 10.71 27.91
N VAL A 268 1.70 10.37 29.04
CA VAL A 268 2.10 11.36 30.03
C VAL A 268 3.34 12.04 29.47
N ASN A 269 3.15 13.18 28.80
CA ASN A 269 4.26 13.96 28.29
C ASN A 269 4.85 14.81 29.42
N THR A 270 6.01 14.40 29.90
CA THR A 270 6.77 15.12 30.93
C THR A 270 7.74 16.15 30.34
N THR A 271 7.74 16.32 29.01
CA THR A 271 8.60 17.27 28.29
C THR A 271 7.84 18.54 27.91
N ARG A 272 8.56 19.60 27.51
CA ARG A 272 7.96 20.89 27.13
C ARG A 272 7.44 20.95 25.69
N PHE A 273 7.50 19.84 24.94
CA PHE A 273 7.05 19.77 23.55
C PHE A 273 5.66 19.15 23.47
N SER A 274 4.82 19.54 22.52
CA SER A 274 3.48 18.96 22.35
C SER A 274 3.54 17.52 21.83
N LEU A 275 2.56 16.70 22.21
CA LEU A 275 2.35 15.38 21.60
C LEU A 275 1.74 15.55 20.22
N PHE A 276 2.28 14.85 19.23
CA PHE A 276 1.71 14.77 17.89
C PHE A 276 1.25 13.33 17.64
N PHE A 277 -0.03 13.17 17.31
CA PHE A 277 -0.59 11.89 16.91
C PHE A 277 -0.47 11.73 15.39
N PRO A 278 -0.09 10.54 14.88
CA PRO A 278 -0.14 10.28 13.45
C PRO A 278 -1.58 10.46 12.94
N GLU A 279 -1.72 11.12 11.80
CA GLU A 279 -3.03 11.37 11.19
C GLU A 279 -3.50 10.10 10.49
N THR A 280 -4.61 9.51 10.94
CA THR A 280 -5.10 8.23 10.42
C THR A 280 -6.29 8.38 9.47
N ARG A 281 -6.84 9.59 9.32
CA ARG A 281 -8.02 9.81 8.48
C ARG A 281 -7.60 9.95 7.02
N GLU A 282 -8.09 9.06 6.15
CA GLU A 282 -7.69 8.95 4.74
C GLU A 282 -7.73 10.27 3.95
N PHE A 283 -8.68 11.16 4.28
CA PHE A 283 -8.79 12.45 3.60
C PHE A 283 -7.60 13.40 3.83
N PHE A 284 -6.89 13.27 4.94
CA PHE A 284 -5.71 14.07 5.22
C PHE A 284 -4.41 13.44 4.72
N LEU A 285 -4.45 12.17 4.35
CA LEU A 285 -3.30 11.40 3.88
C LEU A 285 -3.09 11.55 2.37
N GLN A 286 -4.16 11.86 1.64
CA GLN A 286 -4.08 12.10 0.20
C GLN A 286 -3.26 13.36 -0.09
N ASP A 287 -2.27 13.23 -0.99
CA ASP A 287 -1.35 14.30 -1.40
C ASP A 287 -0.57 14.97 -0.25
N ALA A 288 -0.39 14.28 0.90
CA ALA A 288 0.40 14.78 2.02
C ALA A 288 1.82 15.25 1.59
N GLY A 289 2.40 14.63 0.57
CA GLY A 289 3.67 15.03 -0.03
C GLY A 289 3.66 16.39 -0.75
N ALA A 290 2.52 16.85 -1.25
CA ALA A 290 2.38 18.16 -1.91
C ALA A 290 2.29 19.32 -0.89
N PHE A 291 1.93 19.03 0.36
CA PHE A 291 1.69 20.02 1.42
C PHE A 291 2.73 20.00 2.54
N GLU A 292 3.75 19.14 2.47
CA GLU A 292 4.85 19.12 3.43
C GLU A 292 5.94 20.15 3.01
N LEU A 293 5.81 21.40 3.50
CA LEU A 293 6.83 22.42 3.31
C LEU A 293 7.99 22.20 4.30
N ALA A 294 9.09 21.63 3.81
CA ALA A 294 10.44 21.62 4.39
C ALA A 294 10.54 21.69 5.94
N ALA A 295 10.20 20.61 6.64
CA ALA A 295 10.73 20.37 7.97
C ALA A 295 12.08 19.64 7.82
N ALA A 296 13.17 20.38 7.95
CA ALA A 296 14.54 19.90 7.80
C ALA A 296 14.84 18.65 8.66
N ALA A 297 15.71 17.80 8.13
CA ALA A 297 16.22 16.56 8.70
C ALA A 297 16.37 16.58 10.23
N LEU A 298 15.53 15.82 10.94
CA LEU A 298 15.76 15.45 12.34
C LEU A 298 15.87 13.91 12.45
N PRO A 299 16.78 13.40 13.30
CA PRO A 299 16.96 11.96 13.51
C PRO A 299 15.68 11.27 14.01
N ALA A 300 15.55 9.97 13.72
CA ALA A 300 14.37 9.10 13.93
C ALA A 300 13.79 9.02 15.38
N GLY A 301 14.37 9.73 16.35
CA GLY A 301 13.88 9.82 17.73
C GLY A 301 12.90 10.97 18.01
N PHE A 302 12.65 11.88 17.05
CA PHE A 302 11.77 13.05 17.24
C PHE A 302 10.57 13.01 16.30
N ARG A 303 9.57 12.15 16.59
CA ARG A 303 8.25 12.19 15.92
C ARG A 303 7.44 13.45 16.28
N ASN A 304 7.85 14.22 17.29
CA ASN A 304 7.07 15.30 17.90
C ASN A 304 7.30 16.71 17.30
N ALA A 305 7.83 16.84 16.08
CA ALA A 305 8.21 18.14 15.52
C ALA A 305 7.78 18.39 14.06
N ARG A 306 6.68 17.78 13.59
CA ARG A 306 6.18 17.98 12.23
C ARG A 306 4.89 18.82 12.20
N PRO A 307 4.96 20.16 12.15
CA PRO A 307 3.78 20.96 11.84
C PRO A 307 3.43 20.79 10.36
N ILE A 308 2.23 20.29 10.08
CA ILE A 308 1.64 20.42 8.75
C ILE A 308 1.17 21.87 8.63
N MET A 309 1.99 22.75 8.05
CA MET A 309 1.54 24.09 7.67
C MET A 309 1.08 24.09 6.21
N GLY A 310 -0.24 24.17 6.04
CA GLY A 310 -0.90 24.49 4.77
C GLY A 310 -2.29 25.07 5.09
N ALA A 311 -2.75 26.03 4.30
CA ALA A 311 -4.11 26.53 4.42
C ALA A 311 -5.09 25.42 4.00
N ARG A 312 -5.63 24.71 5.00
CA ARG A 312 -6.65 23.67 4.82
C ARG A 312 -8.02 24.32 4.98
N PHE A 313 -8.78 24.39 3.90
CA PHE A 313 -10.20 24.75 3.97
C PHE A 313 -11.02 23.47 4.19
N SER A 314 -11.19 23.07 5.45
CA SER A 314 -12.13 22.01 5.83
C SER A 314 -13.43 22.65 6.30
N ARG A 315 -14.55 22.29 5.67
CA ARG A 315 -15.89 22.62 6.18
C ARG A 315 -16.59 21.33 6.59
N ALA A 316 -16.61 21.05 7.89
CA ALA A 316 -17.45 20.00 8.43
C ALA A 316 -18.91 20.48 8.42
N ILE A 317 -19.75 19.84 7.61
CA ILE A 317 -21.20 20.03 7.67
C ILE A 317 -21.76 18.86 8.47
N TRP A 318 -22.00 19.10 9.75
CA TRP A 318 -22.70 18.16 10.62
C TRP A 318 -24.19 18.24 10.31
N ALA A 319 -24.73 17.23 9.63
CA ALA A 319 -26.17 17.02 9.60
C ALA A 319 -26.55 16.15 10.81
N SER A 320 -26.94 16.78 11.92
CA SER A 320 -27.53 16.04 13.03
C SER A 320 -28.94 15.60 12.64
N SER A 321 -29.14 14.31 12.33
CA SER A 321 -30.48 13.74 12.36
C SER A 321 -30.83 13.44 13.81
N THR A 322 -31.33 14.45 14.52
CA THR A 322 -32.00 14.25 15.81
C THR A 322 -33.32 13.55 15.52
N VAL A 323 -33.33 12.21 15.55
CA VAL A 323 -34.58 11.47 15.66
C VAL A 323 -34.95 11.49 17.13
N ASN A 324 -35.75 12.47 17.53
CA ASN A 324 -36.50 12.40 18.78
C ASN A 324 -37.37 11.14 18.74
N ARG A 325 -37.11 10.19 19.63
CA ARG A 325 -38.14 9.26 20.09
C ARG A 325 -38.57 9.72 21.47
N CYS A 326 -39.88 9.98 21.59
CA CYS A 326 -40.56 10.34 22.83
C CYS A 326 -40.37 9.28 23.92
#